data_AF-A0A7C4L2E3-F1
#
_entry.id   AF-A0A7C4L2E3-F1
#
_cell.length_a   1.000
_cell.length_b   1.000
_cell.length_c   1.000
_cell.angle_alpha   90.00
_cell.angle_beta   90.00
_cell.angle_gamma   90.00
#
_symmetry.space_group_name_H-M   'P 1'
#
loop_
_entity.id
_entity.type
_entity.pdbx_description
1 polymer ?
#
loop_
_entity_poly.entity_id
_entity_poly.type
_entity_poly.pdbx_seq_one_letter_code
_entity_poly.pdbx_strand_id
1 'polypeptide(L)'
;MGQHFRGKRDQGEWGLLVLTESTLRFRPTPGENWFDSLFRMATPKVPRQPADDTVIPLAAIRSLILPRKRFFDLLFSPPYLIFTLIYDADGQERSILLGADAKCDLLKQLLSLVPVARGT
;
A
#
# COMPACT_ATOMS: atom_id res chain seq x y z
N MET A 1 3.50 8.61 -1.48
CA MET A 1 3.33 7.95 -0.16
C MET A 1 2.22 6.94 -0.28
N GLY A 2 2.34 5.81 0.42
CA GLY A 2 1.31 4.78 0.48
C GLY A 2 1.28 4.11 1.85
N GLN A 3 0.30 3.25 2.04
CA GLN A 3 0.15 2.44 3.24
C GLN A 3 0.06 0.96 2.86
N HIS A 4 0.56 0.10 3.74
CA HIS A 4 0.36 -1.34 3.68
C HIS A 4 -0.41 -1.79 4.92
N PHE A 5 -1.36 -2.70 4.75
CA PHE A 5 -2.20 -3.18 5.84
C PHE A 5 -2.08 -4.70 5.94
N ARG A 6 -1.81 -5.21 7.14
CA ARG A 6 -1.84 -6.67 7.43
C ARG A 6 -3.26 -7.22 7.41
N GLY A 7 -4.25 -6.39 7.73
CA GLY A 7 -5.67 -6.71 7.70
C GLY A 7 -6.52 -5.44 7.59
N LYS A 8 -7.79 -5.59 7.19
CA LYS A 8 -8.72 -4.45 6.95
C LYS A 8 -9.01 -3.59 8.19
N ARG A 9 -8.73 -4.11 9.40
CA ARG A 9 -8.97 -3.42 10.69
C ARG A 9 -7.67 -2.95 11.36
N ASP A 10 -6.52 -3.22 10.74
CA ASP A 10 -5.22 -2.92 11.34
C ASP A 10 -4.80 -1.49 11.00
N GLN A 11 -3.93 -0.92 11.85
CA GLN A 11 -3.28 0.34 11.54
C GLN A 11 -2.34 0.14 10.35
N GLY A 12 -2.47 0.97 9.32
CA GLY A 12 -1.64 0.91 8.12
C GLY A 12 -0.18 1.27 8.42
N GLU A 13 0.74 0.42 7.98
CA GLU A 13 2.18 0.69 7.95
C GLU A 13 2.45 1.72 6.85
N TRP A 14 3.09 2.83 7.20
CA TRP A 14 3.41 3.88 6.23
C TRP A 14 4.64 3.53 5.40
N GLY A 15 4.60 3.86 4.12
CA GLY A 15 5.71 3.59 3.22
C GLY A 15 5.72 4.41 1.94
N LEU A 16 6.76 4.16 1.15
CA LEU A 16 6.88 4.62 -0.21
C LEU A 16 6.31 3.56 -1.14
N LEU A 17 5.21 3.91 -1.78
CA LEU A 17 4.67 3.14 -2.91
C LEU A 17 5.29 3.70 -4.19
N VAL A 18 5.95 2.83 -4.95
CA VAL A 18 6.67 3.17 -6.19
C VAL A 18 6.17 2.26 -7.30
N LEU A 19 5.73 2.86 -8.40
CA LEU A 19 5.36 2.18 -9.62
C LEU A 19 6.45 2.43 -10.66
N THR A 20 6.99 1.35 -11.22
CA THR A 20 7.91 1.38 -12.37
C THR A 20 7.24 0.74 -13.57
N GLU A 21 7.93 0.69 -14.71
CA GLU A 21 7.44 0.05 -15.93
C GLU A 21 7.17 -1.46 -15.76
N SER A 22 7.81 -2.12 -14.79
CA SER A 22 7.75 -3.57 -14.63
C SER A 22 7.37 -4.03 -13.23
N THR A 23 7.35 -3.14 -12.22
CA THR A 23 7.09 -3.52 -10.83
C THR A 23 6.27 -2.50 -10.08
N LEU A 24 5.49 -2.98 -9.11
CA LEU A 24 4.97 -2.19 -8.01
C LEU A 24 5.75 -2.54 -6.74
N ARG A 25 6.34 -1.53 -6.09
CA ARG A 25 7.12 -1.70 -4.86
C ARG A 25 6.49 -0.93 -3.71
N PHE A 26 6.35 -1.59 -2.58
CA PHE A 26 6.10 -0.94 -1.30
C PHE A 26 7.36 -1.05 -0.43
N ARG A 27 7.93 0.11 -0.09
CA ARG A 27 9.05 0.22 0.84
C ARG A 27 8.53 0.81 2.16
N PRO A 28 8.47 0.02 3.25
CA PRO A 28 8.07 0.55 4.55
C PRO A 28 9.01 1.71 4.95
N THR A 29 8.43 2.82 5.37
CA THR A 29 9.20 3.90 6.00
C THR A 29 9.24 3.60 7.49
N PRO A 30 10.42 3.55 8.14
CA PRO A 30 10.49 3.26 9.57
C PRO A 30 9.70 4.31 10.36
N GLY A 31 8.49 3.92 10.76
CA GLY A 31 7.47 4.83 11.28
C GLY A 31 7.63 5.16 12.76
N GLU A 32 8.49 4.45 13.50
CA GLU A 32 8.54 4.62 14.96
C GLU A 32 9.58 5.62 15.46
N ASN A 33 10.61 5.98 14.67
CA ASN A 33 11.76 6.71 15.23
C ASN A 33 11.89 8.19 14.83
N TRP A 34 11.07 8.71 13.91
CA TRP A 34 11.25 10.10 13.47
C TRP A 34 10.60 11.13 14.43
N PHE A 35 9.48 10.78 15.07
CA PHE A 35 8.88 11.60 16.13
C PHE A 35 9.78 11.64 17.38
N ASP A 36 10.33 10.49 17.79
CA ASP A 36 11.27 10.42 18.92
C ASP A 36 12.58 11.18 18.64
N SER A 37 13.02 11.21 17.37
CA SER A 37 14.16 12.00 16.93
C SER A 37 13.91 13.51 17.02
N LEU A 38 12.65 13.96 16.87
CA LEU A 38 12.28 15.37 17.05
C LEU A 38 12.30 15.80 18.52
N PHE A 39 11.96 14.90 19.45
CA PHE A 39 11.95 15.19 20.89
C PHE A 39 13.30 14.94 21.60
N ARG A 40 14.37 14.57 20.87
CA ARG A 40 15.75 14.35 21.39
C ARG A 40 15.85 13.41 22.61
N MET A 41 14.79 12.69 22.98
CA MET A 41 14.73 11.92 24.23
C MET A 41 15.01 10.42 24.07
N ALA A 42 15.21 9.91 22.86
CA ALA A 42 15.60 8.52 22.66
C ALA A 42 16.66 8.41 21.56
N THR A 43 17.74 7.68 21.86
CA THR A 43 18.70 7.22 20.85
C THR A 43 17.90 6.48 19.78
N PRO A 44 17.96 6.89 18.50
CA PRO A 44 17.15 6.26 17.47
C PRO A 44 17.50 4.77 17.45
N LYS A 45 16.52 3.92 17.80
CA LYS A 45 16.65 2.47 17.65
C LYS A 45 16.60 2.21 16.16
N VAL A 46 17.73 2.33 15.48
CA VAL A 46 17.88 1.86 14.10
C VAL A 46 17.39 0.41 14.10
N PRO A 47 16.31 0.08 13.36
CA PRO A 47 15.84 -1.29 13.29
C PRO A 47 17.01 -2.17 12.87
N ARG A 48 17.31 -3.22 13.66
CA ARG A 48 18.44 -4.13 13.37
C ARG A 48 18.25 -4.87 12.03
N GLN A 49 17.03 -4.86 11.51
CA GLN A 49 16.67 -5.43 10.23
C GLN A 49 15.84 -4.39 9.46
N PRO A 50 16.20 -4.07 8.20
CA PRO A 50 15.34 -3.25 7.35
C PRO A 50 13.99 -3.97 7.21
N ALA A 51 12.90 -3.23 7.33
CA ALA A 51 11.58 -3.78 7.04
C ALA A 51 11.56 -4.21 5.57
N ASP A 52 11.12 -5.44 5.31
CA ASP A 52 11.25 -6.05 3.98
C ASP A 52 10.47 -5.25 2.93
N ASP A 53 11.18 -4.87 1.87
CA ASP A 53 10.57 -4.24 0.71
C ASP A 53 9.69 -5.26 -0.01
N THR A 54 8.42 -4.95 -0.22
CA THR A 54 7.55 -5.77 -1.05
C THR A 54 7.70 -5.33 -2.50
N VAL A 55 8.11 -6.24 -3.38
CA VAL A 55 8.24 -6.00 -4.83
C VAL A 55 7.35 -6.98 -5.58
N ILE A 56 6.42 -6.46 -6.37
CA ILE A 56 5.44 -7.25 -7.13
C ILE A 56 5.65 -6.93 -8.62
N PRO A 57 6.06 -7.91 -9.45
CA PRO A 57 6.11 -7.72 -10.89
C PRO A 57 4.72 -7.42 -11.45
N LEU A 58 4.59 -6.42 -12.33
CA LEU A 58 3.29 -6.06 -12.91
C LEU A 58 2.67 -7.23 -13.69
N ALA A 59 3.51 -8.02 -14.37
CA ALA A 59 3.07 -9.22 -15.08
C ALA A 59 2.48 -10.30 -14.17
N ALA A 60 2.81 -10.28 -12.87
CA ALA A 60 2.25 -11.21 -11.88
C ALA A 60 0.92 -10.72 -11.31
N ILE A 61 0.55 -9.46 -11.51
CA ILE A 61 -0.70 -8.90 -10.97
C ILE A 61 -1.89 -9.41 -11.80
N ARG A 62 -2.81 -10.10 -11.13
CA ARG A 62 -4.02 -10.66 -11.74
C ARG A 62 -5.16 -9.65 -11.75
N SER A 63 -5.37 -8.97 -10.62
CA SER A 63 -6.44 -7.98 -10.51
C SER A 63 -6.22 -6.99 -9.37
N LEU A 64 -6.90 -5.85 -9.49
CA LEU A 64 -7.02 -4.84 -8.45
C LEU A 64 -8.49 -4.77 -8.00
N ILE A 65 -8.74 -4.93 -6.70
CA ILE A 65 -10.07 -4.87 -6.11
C ILE A 65 -10.22 -3.54 -5.39
N LEU A 66 -11.18 -2.74 -5.86
CA LEU A 66 -11.56 -1.49 -5.23
C LEU A 66 -12.66 -1.69 -4.17
N PRO A 67 -12.66 -0.88 -3.09
CA PRO A 67 -13.69 -0.93 -2.08
C PRO A 67 -15.01 -0.43 -2.67
N ARG A 68 -16.13 -1.05 -2.28
CA ARG A 68 -17.45 -0.55 -2.64
C ARG A 68 -17.69 0.80 -1.98
N LYS A 69 -17.83 1.85 -2.80
CA LYS A 69 -18.25 3.18 -2.35
C LYS A 69 -19.65 3.09 -1.74
N ARG A 70 -19.77 3.35 -0.45
CA ARG A 70 -21.05 3.58 0.22
C ARG A 70 -21.41 5.05 0.10
N PHE A 71 -22.72 5.36 0.08
CA PHE A 71 -23.23 6.73 -0.05
C PHE A 71 -22.65 7.68 1.03
N PHE A 72 -22.36 7.17 2.23
CA PHE A 72 -21.77 7.93 3.34
C PHE A 72 -20.25 8.08 3.28
N ASP A 73 -19.56 7.38 2.39
CA ASP A 73 -18.11 7.52 2.24
C ASP A 73 -17.77 8.95 1.78
N LEU A 74 -18.68 9.70 1.17
CA LEU A 74 -18.41 11.10 0.78
C LEU A 74 -18.04 12.00 1.99
N LEU A 75 -18.55 11.69 3.18
CA LEU A 75 -18.35 12.49 4.40
C LEU A 75 -17.28 11.92 5.33
N PHE A 76 -16.98 10.62 5.20
CA PHE A 76 -16.05 9.90 6.09
C PHE A 76 -15.01 9.07 5.35
N SER A 77 -14.78 9.34 4.06
CA SER A 77 -13.76 8.61 3.29
C SER A 77 -12.41 8.80 3.96
N PRO A 78 -11.66 7.72 4.20
CA PRO A 78 -10.26 7.87 4.54
C PRO A 78 -9.56 8.68 3.43
N PRO A 79 -8.58 9.54 3.76
CA PRO A 79 -7.87 10.35 2.78
C PRO A 79 -7.11 9.51 1.74
N TYR A 80 -6.97 8.21 1.99
CA TYR A 80 -6.36 7.23 1.10
C TYR A 80 -7.39 6.22 0.63
N LEU A 81 -7.40 5.93 -0.68
CA LEU A 81 -8.14 4.81 -1.23
C LEU A 81 -7.41 3.52 -0.86
N ILE A 82 -8.07 2.68 -0.07
CA ILE A 82 -7.57 1.35 0.28
C ILE A 82 -8.03 0.36 -0.79
N PHE A 83 -7.12 -0.40 -1.38
CA PHE A 83 -7.41 -1.38 -2.43
C PHE A 83 -6.62 -2.67 -2.21
N THR A 84 -7.15 -3.79 -2.70
CA THR A 84 -6.45 -5.09 -2.65
C THR A 84 -5.86 -5.37 -4.02
N LEU A 85 -4.58 -5.76 -4.06
CA LEU A 85 -3.97 -6.35 -5.24
C LEU A 85 -3.91 -7.86 -5.08
N ILE A 86 -4.36 -8.56 -6.10
CA ILE A 86 -4.25 -10.00 -6.24
C ILE A 86 -3.13 -10.29 -7.25
N TYR A 87 -2.16 -11.10 -6.86
CA TYR A 87 -0.99 -11.41 -7.68
C TYR A 87 -0.53 -12.85 -7.49
N ASP A 88 0.16 -13.36 -8.50
CA ASP A 88 0.80 -14.67 -8.49
C ASP A 88 2.19 -14.56 -7.84
N ALA A 89 2.48 -15.39 -6.85
CA ALA A 89 3.80 -15.53 -6.27
C ALA A 89 4.11 -17.02 -6.12
N ASP A 90 5.13 -17.48 -6.86
CA ASP A 90 5.58 -18.86 -6.86
C ASP A 90 4.45 -19.86 -7.17
N GLY A 91 3.55 -19.51 -8.10
CA GLY A 91 2.41 -20.33 -8.49
C GLY A 91 1.26 -20.33 -7.50
N GLN A 92 1.30 -19.48 -6.47
CA GLN A 92 0.22 -19.29 -5.51
C GLN A 92 -0.39 -17.90 -5.64
N GLU A 93 -1.71 -17.83 -5.59
CA GLU A 93 -2.41 -16.56 -5.51
C GLU A 93 -2.18 -15.93 -4.12
N ARG A 94 -1.67 -14.71 -4.12
CA ARG A 94 -1.49 -13.89 -2.93
C ARG A 94 -2.25 -12.59 -3.06
N SER A 95 -2.52 -11.98 -1.92
CA SER A 95 -3.14 -10.67 -1.86
C SER A 95 -2.34 -9.73 -0.97
N ILE A 96 -2.36 -8.44 -1.32
CA ILE A 96 -1.82 -7.37 -0.48
C ILE A 96 -2.83 -6.22 -0.42
N LEU A 97 -3.00 -5.66 0.78
CA LEU A 97 -3.89 -4.53 1.01
C LEU A 97 -3.04 -3.26 1.10
N LEU A 98 -3.28 -2.34 0.16
CA LEU A 98 -2.51 -1.10 0.03
C LEU A 98 -3.43 0.12 0.11
N GLY A 99 -2.88 1.24 0.53
CA GLY A 99 -3.52 2.55 0.50
C GLY A 99 -2.70 3.55 -0.30
N ALA A 100 -3.35 4.31 -1.17
CA ALA A 100 -2.73 5.42 -1.89
C ALA A 100 -3.70 6.60 -1.99
N ASP A 101 -3.19 7.82 -2.17
CA ASP A 101 -4.05 8.98 -2.43
C ASP A 101 -4.85 8.72 -3.71
N ALA A 102 -6.18 8.85 -3.63
CA ALA A 102 -7.09 8.62 -4.74
C ALA A 102 -6.78 9.50 -5.98
N LYS A 103 -6.11 10.64 -5.78
CA LYS A 103 -5.79 11.63 -6.80
C LYS A 103 -4.36 11.50 -7.34
N CYS A 104 -3.51 10.67 -6.74
CA CYS A 104 -2.12 10.55 -7.18
C CYS A 104 -2.01 9.85 -8.54
N ASP A 105 -1.01 10.26 -9.33
CA ASP A 105 -0.83 9.74 -10.68
C ASP A 105 -0.41 8.28 -10.68
N LEU A 106 0.30 7.81 -9.63
CA LEU A 106 0.63 6.41 -9.44
C LEU A 106 -0.63 5.53 -9.47
N LEU A 107 -1.67 5.90 -8.73
CA LEU A 107 -2.89 5.11 -8.68
C LEU A 107 -3.64 5.15 -10.02
N LYS A 108 -3.69 6.30 -10.70
CA LYS A 108 -4.29 6.42 -12.04
C LYS A 108 -3.58 5.51 -13.04
N GLN A 109 -2.24 5.51 -13.04
CA GLN A 109 -1.43 4.65 -13.88
C GLN A 109 -1.67 3.17 -13.56
N LEU A 110 -1.65 2.79 -12.29
CA LEU A 110 -1.88 1.40 -11.86
C LEU A 110 -3.26 0.89 -12.33
N LEU A 111 -4.31 1.71 -12.18
CA LEU A 111 -5.67 1.38 -12.64
C LEU A 111 -5.78 1.26 -14.17
N SER A 112 -4.89 1.89 -14.94
CA SER A 112 -4.84 1.75 -16.40
C SER A 112 -4.08 0.51 -16.86
N LEU A 113 -3.15 0.00 -16.04
CA LEU A 113 -2.28 -1.13 -16.37
C LEU A 113 -2.84 -2.47 -15.90
N VAL A 114 -3.68 -2.47 -14.87
CA VAL A 114 -4.16 -3.67 -14.19
C VAL A 114 -5.68 -3.82 -14.29
N PRO A 115 -6.20 -5.03 -14.58
CA PRO A 115 -7.64 -5.28 -14.56
C PRO A 115 -8.27 -4.94 -13.20
N VAL A 116 -9.35 -4.15 -13.22
CA VAL A 116 -10.09 -3.79 -12.00
C VAL A 116 -11.27 -4.73 -11.80
N ALA A 117 -11.24 -5.50 -10.73
CA ALA A 117 -12.36 -6.31 -10.27
C ALA A 117 -13.24 -5.49 -9.32
N ARG A 118 -14.56 -5.65 -9.44
CA ARG A 118 -15.51 -5.04 -8.50
C ARG A 118 -15.43 -5.80 -7.17
N GLY A 119 -15.10 -5.10 -6.09
CA GLY A 119 -15.20 -5.65 -4.74
C GLY A 119 -16.63 -6.08 -4.41
N THR A 120 -16.75 -7.19 -3.68
CA THR A 120 -17.99 -7.66 -3.06
C THR A 120 -18.35 -6.86 -1.82
#